data_AF-A0A0G9JWQ7-F1
#
_entry.id   AF-A0A0G9JWQ7-F1
#
_cell.length_a   1.000
_cell.length_b   1.000
_cell.length_c   1.000
_cell.angle_alpha   90.00
_cell.angle_beta   90.00
_cell.angle_gamma   90.00
#
_symmetry.space_group_name_H-M   'P 1'
#
loop_
_entity.id
_entity.type
_entity.pdbx_description
1 polymer ?
#
loop_
_entity_poly.entity_id
_entity_poly.type
_entity_poly.pdbx_seq_one_letter_code
_entity_poly.pdbx_strand_id
1 'polypeptide(L)'
;MCTVLKVHPSGYYKWLKQPISNLEIKNQQILQEIKKAYKESNGIYGYRNIHKDLKASNIHVNKKRVARLMKEAKLCGIGNYRRKPKYKAGAIHKAHPNHLKQCFLTHKPNESWVSDITYIRTYEGWLYLATVIDLYSRKIIGWATGHRQS
;
A
#
# COMPACT_ATOMS: atom_id res chain seq x y z
N MET A 1 -9.24 -39.99 -34.47
CA MET A 1 -8.69 -38.94 -33.56
C MET A 1 -9.21 -39.07 -32.13
N CYS A 2 -10.53 -39.01 -31.87
CA CYS A 2 -11.09 -39.11 -30.50
C CYS A 2 -10.83 -40.45 -29.78
N THR A 3 -10.83 -41.56 -30.51
CA THR A 3 -10.49 -42.91 -30.02
C THR A 3 -9.02 -43.07 -29.68
N VAL A 4 -8.12 -42.44 -30.46
CA VAL A 4 -6.67 -42.44 -30.22
C VAL A 4 -6.31 -41.58 -29.01
N LEU A 5 -7.02 -40.48 -28.79
CA LEU A 5 -6.80 -39.54 -27.69
C LEU A 5 -7.62 -39.84 -26.42
N LYS A 6 -8.44 -40.91 -26.41
CA LYS A 6 -9.38 -41.26 -25.32
C LYS A 6 -10.29 -40.10 -24.89
N VAL A 7 -10.72 -39.26 -25.82
CA VAL A 7 -11.63 -38.12 -25.53
C VAL A 7 -13.04 -38.47 -26.01
N HIS A 8 -14.06 -38.10 -25.23
CA HIS A 8 -15.45 -38.32 -25.61
C HIS A 8 -15.81 -37.50 -26.88
N PRO A 9 -16.42 -38.10 -27.91
CA PRO A 9 -16.71 -37.43 -29.18
C PRO A 9 -17.52 -36.13 -29.04
N SER A 10 -18.48 -36.09 -28.11
CA SER A 10 -19.28 -34.89 -27.87
C SER A 10 -18.45 -33.73 -27.29
N GLY A 11 -17.42 -34.01 -26.49
CA GLY A 11 -16.48 -32.99 -25.99
C GLY A 11 -15.62 -32.42 -27.11
N TYR A 12 -15.17 -33.28 -28.03
CA TYR A 12 -14.42 -32.87 -29.22
C TYR A 12 -15.23 -31.97 -30.15
N TYR A 13 -16.47 -32.36 -30.50
CA TYR A 13 -17.33 -31.53 -31.36
C TYR A 13 -17.80 -30.24 -30.68
N LYS A 14 -17.94 -30.23 -29.36
CA LYS A 14 -18.24 -29.01 -28.59
C LYS A 14 -17.08 -28.02 -28.63
N TRP A 15 -15.84 -28.51 -28.45
CA TRP A 15 -14.63 -27.69 -28.61
C TRP A 15 -14.46 -27.20 -30.05
N LEU A 16 -14.77 -28.04 -31.04
CA LEU A 16 -14.68 -27.67 -32.46
C LEU A 16 -15.66 -26.55 -32.83
N LYS A 17 -16.85 -26.52 -32.20
CA LYS A 17 -17.85 -25.45 -32.38
C LYS A 17 -17.58 -24.20 -31.52
N GLN A 18 -16.96 -24.37 -30.35
CA GLN A 18 -16.65 -23.29 -29.41
C GLN A 18 -15.23 -23.50 -28.84
N PRO A 19 -14.19 -23.03 -29.55
CA PRO A 19 -12.81 -23.25 -29.13
C PRO A 19 -12.45 -22.47 -27.85
N ILE A 20 -13.21 -21.42 -27.54
CA ILE A 20 -13.03 -20.57 -26.35
C ILE A 20 -14.12 -20.93 -25.34
N SER A 21 -13.70 -21.36 -24.15
CA SER A 21 -14.62 -21.64 -23.05
C SER A 21 -15.27 -20.37 -22.51
N ASN A 22 -16.52 -20.44 -22.04
CA ASN A 22 -17.20 -19.36 -21.32
C ASN A 22 -16.38 -18.81 -20.14
N LEU A 23 -15.54 -19.67 -19.53
CA LEU A 23 -14.64 -19.28 -18.46
C LEU A 23 -13.52 -18.36 -18.96
N GLU A 24 -13.04 -18.59 -20.18
CA GLU A 24 -11.98 -17.82 -20.81
C GLU A 24 -12.48 -16.45 -21.25
N ILE A 25 -13.71 -16.38 -21.77
CA ILE A 25 -14.39 -15.11 -22.05
C ILE A 25 -14.50 -14.27 -20.77
N LYS A 26 -14.92 -14.87 -19.66
CA LYS A 26 -14.96 -14.19 -18.35
C LYS A 26 -13.57 -13.76 -17.86
N ASN A 27 -12.54 -14.58 -18.08
CA ASN A 27 -11.16 -14.23 -17.73
C ASN A 27 -10.70 -13.00 -18.52
N GLN A 28 -11.00 -12.95 -19.82
CA GLN A 28 -10.67 -11.81 -20.67
C GLN A 28 -11.37 -10.54 -20.22
N GLN A 29 -12.66 -10.61 -19.89
CA GLN A 29 -13.42 -9.46 -19.34
C GLN A 29 -12.79 -8.93 -18.04
N ILE A 30 -12.52 -9.83 -17.08
CA ILE A 30 -11.87 -9.44 -15.81
C ILE A 30 -10.46 -8.88 -16.07
N LEU A 31 -9.73 -9.43 -17.04
CA LEU A 31 -8.39 -8.95 -17.38
C LEU A 31 -8.41 -7.53 -17.95
N GLN A 32 -9.44 -7.14 -18.71
CA GLN A 32 -9.60 -5.76 -19.17
C GLN A 32 -9.78 -4.79 -18.00
N GLU A 33 -10.63 -5.14 -17.03
CA GLU A 33 -10.83 -4.34 -15.82
C GLU A 33 -9.55 -4.25 -14.97
N ILE A 34 -8.79 -5.35 -14.86
CA ILE A 34 -7.47 -5.36 -14.21
C ILE A 34 -6.51 -4.40 -14.91
N LYS A 35 -6.45 -4.40 -16.25
CA LYS A 35 -5.57 -3.52 -17.03
C LYS A 35 -5.97 -2.05 -16.86
N LYS A 36 -7.27 -1.76 -16.82
CA LYS A 36 -7.80 -0.43 -16.58
C LYS A 36 -7.37 0.09 -15.20
N ALA A 37 -7.66 -0.65 -14.14
CA ALA A 37 -7.25 -0.30 -12.77
C ALA A 37 -5.71 -0.17 -12.63
N TYR A 38 -4.96 -1.06 -13.29
CA TYR A 38 -3.50 -0.98 -13.31
C TYR A 38 -3.00 0.32 -13.97
N LYS A 39 -3.59 0.71 -15.12
CA LYS A 39 -3.26 1.95 -15.83
C LYS A 39 -3.65 3.18 -15.03
N GLU A 40 -4.83 3.20 -14.40
CA GLU A 40 -5.28 4.28 -13.52
C GLU A 40 -4.34 4.47 -12.33
N SER A 41 -3.73 3.39 -11.84
CA SER A 41 -2.70 3.45 -10.80
C SER A 41 -1.29 3.80 -11.28
N ASN A 42 -1.10 4.15 -12.56
CA ASN A 42 0.21 4.34 -13.21
C ASN A 42 1.17 3.15 -13.01
N GLY A 43 0.63 1.93 -12.96
CA GLY A 43 1.41 0.70 -12.75
C GLY A 43 1.96 0.51 -11.33
N ILE A 44 1.53 1.34 -10.37
CA ILE A 44 1.95 1.22 -8.97
C ILE A 44 1.27 0.03 -8.30
N TYR A 45 0.01 -0.25 -8.62
CA TYR A 45 -0.78 -1.22 -7.88
C TYR A 45 -0.45 -2.67 -8.24
N GLY A 46 -0.16 -3.47 -7.21
CA GLY A 46 -0.14 -4.93 -7.30
C GLY A 46 -1.53 -5.56 -7.12
N TYR A 47 -1.63 -6.88 -7.31
CA TYR A 47 -2.90 -7.64 -7.28
C TYR A 47 -3.76 -7.44 -6.03
N ARG A 48 -3.17 -7.04 -4.90
CA ARG A 48 -3.91 -6.78 -3.66
C ARG A 48 -4.72 -5.49 -3.73
N ASN A 49 -4.16 -4.44 -4.31
CA ASN A 49 -4.82 -3.15 -4.47
C ASN A 49 -5.80 -3.22 -5.63
N ILE A 50 -5.41 -3.81 -6.77
CA ILE A 50 -6.33 -4.04 -7.89
C ILE A 50 -7.56 -4.85 -7.46
N HIS A 51 -7.40 -5.88 -6.62
CA HIS A 51 -8.56 -6.60 -6.09
C HIS A 51 -9.50 -5.71 -5.25
N LYS A 52 -8.97 -4.71 -4.52
CA LYS A 52 -9.79 -3.74 -3.81
C LYS A 52 -10.53 -2.83 -4.78
N ASP A 53 -9.86 -2.37 -5.84
CA ASP A 53 -10.46 -1.49 -6.84
C ASP A 53 -11.56 -2.20 -7.63
N LEU A 54 -11.34 -3.47 -7.99
CA LEU A 54 -12.37 -4.31 -8.60
C LEU A 54 -13.57 -4.48 -7.67
N LYS A 55 -13.33 -4.72 -6.38
CA LYS A 55 -14.41 -4.82 -5.38
C LYS A 55 -15.18 -3.50 -5.23
N ALA A 56 -14.48 -2.36 -5.25
CA ALA A 56 -15.10 -1.03 -5.23
C ALA A 56 -15.92 -0.75 -6.50
N SER A 57 -15.50 -1.31 -7.64
CA SER A 57 -16.24 -1.29 -8.91
C SER A 57 -17.33 -2.38 -9.00
N ASN A 58 -17.71 -2.97 -7.86
CA ASN A 58 -18.72 -4.02 -7.73
C ASN A 58 -18.41 -5.35 -8.45
N ILE A 59 -17.15 -5.56 -8.88
CA ILE A 59 -16.67 -6.77 -9.53
C ILE A 59 -16.11 -7.73 -8.47
N HIS A 60 -16.88 -8.77 -8.17
CA HIS A 60 -16.53 -9.75 -7.14
C HIS A 60 -15.71 -10.90 -7.73
N VAL A 61 -14.39 -10.84 -7.56
CA VAL A 61 -13.44 -11.86 -8.07
C VAL A 61 -12.50 -12.31 -6.97
N ASN A 62 -12.21 -13.61 -6.89
CA ASN A 62 -11.24 -14.12 -5.94
C ASN A 62 -9.85 -13.50 -6.17
N LYS A 63 -9.24 -12.98 -5.10
CA LYS A 63 -7.87 -12.43 -5.09
C LYS A 63 -6.81 -13.32 -5.77
N LYS A 64 -6.90 -14.66 -5.63
CA LYS A 64 -6.00 -15.61 -6.30
C LYS A 64 -6.19 -15.61 -7.82
N ARG A 65 -7.42 -15.43 -8.31
CA ARG A 65 -7.72 -15.31 -9.73
C ARG A 65 -7.16 -14.02 -10.31
N VAL A 66 -7.28 -12.90 -9.59
CA VAL A 66 -6.63 -11.63 -9.97
C VAL A 66 -5.12 -11.80 -10.06
N ALA A 67 -4.49 -12.41 -9.05
CA ALA A 67 -3.06 -12.66 -9.05
C ALA A 67 -2.60 -13.53 -10.24
N ARG A 68 -3.36 -14.58 -10.56
CA ARG A 68 -3.09 -15.46 -11.72
C ARG A 68 -3.18 -14.68 -13.04
N LEU A 69 -4.28 -13.94 -13.25
CA LEU A 69 -4.49 -13.17 -14.48
C LEU A 69 -3.45 -12.06 -14.67
N MET A 70 -3.06 -11.38 -13.59
CA MET A 70 -1.96 -10.40 -13.65
C MET A 70 -0.63 -11.05 -14.03
N LYS A 71 -0.32 -12.22 -13.46
CA LYS A 71 0.90 -12.97 -13.78
C LYS A 71 0.93 -13.40 -15.24
N GLU A 72 -0.17 -13.94 -15.74
CA GLU A 72 -0.32 -14.33 -17.15
C GLU A 72 -0.16 -13.12 -18.10
N ALA A 73 -0.67 -11.96 -17.70
CA ALA A 73 -0.54 -10.70 -18.45
C ALA A 73 0.77 -9.94 -18.20
N LYS A 74 1.72 -10.51 -17.43
CA LYS A 74 3.00 -9.88 -17.04
C LYS A 74 2.84 -8.50 -16.38
N LEU A 75 1.74 -8.30 -15.65
CA LEU A 75 1.46 -7.08 -14.89
C LEU A 75 2.00 -7.22 -13.47
N CYS A 76 2.97 -6.38 -13.12
CA CYS A 76 3.60 -6.37 -11.82
C CYS A 76 3.55 -4.96 -11.24
N GLY A 77 2.80 -4.76 -10.17
CA GLY A 77 2.82 -3.50 -9.43
C GLY A 77 4.22 -3.23 -8.87
N ILE A 78 4.58 -1.95 -8.79
CA ILE A 78 5.81 -1.51 -8.13
C ILE A 78 5.77 -2.00 -6.69
N GLY A 79 6.65 -2.96 -6.38
CA GLY A 79 6.71 -3.57 -5.06
C GLY A 79 6.90 -2.50 -3.99
N ASN A 80 6.05 -2.50 -2.97
CA ASN A 80 6.25 -1.71 -1.76
C ASN A 80 7.73 -1.81 -1.38
N TYR A 81 8.38 -0.64 -1.30
CA TYR A 81 9.72 -0.45 -0.73
C TYR A 81 9.99 -1.56 0.27
N ARG A 82 11.05 -2.36 0.05
CA ARG A 82 11.50 -3.41 0.99
C ARG A 82 11.20 -2.91 2.39
N ARG A 83 10.26 -3.57 3.08
CA ARG A 83 9.81 -3.15 4.41
C ARG A 83 11.07 -2.88 5.20
N LYS A 84 11.38 -1.62 5.52
CA LYS A 84 12.59 -1.31 6.30
C LYS A 84 12.51 -2.23 7.51
N PRO A 85 13.57 -2.98 7.84
CA PRO A 85 13.54 -3.88 8.96
C PRO A 85 12.98 -3.11 10.15
N LYS A 86 11.96 -3.66 10.81
CA LYS A 86 11.45 -3.05 12.04
C LYS A 86 12.67 -2.86 12.93
N TYR A 87 12.94 -1.62 13.34
CA TYR A 87 13.98 -1.36 14.34
C TYR A 87 13.71 -2.32 15.50
N LYS A 88 14.69 -3.17 15.83
CA LYS A 88 14.64 -3.90 17.10
C LYS A 88 14.59 -2.80 18.15
N ALA A 89 13.53 -2.77 18.96
CA ALA A 89 13.50 -1.88 20.11
C ALA A 89 14.78 -2.17 20.89
N GLY A 90 15.65 -1.16 21.01
CA GLY A 90 16.82 -1.25 21.87
C GLY A 90 16.39 -1.51 23.31
N ALA A 91 17.35 -1.80 24.19
CA ALA A 91 17.08 -1.84 25.61
C ALA A 91 16.34 -0.56 26.01
N ILE A 92 15.28 -0.70 26.82
CA ILE A 92 14.52 0.43 27.34
C ILE A 92 15.52 1.31 28.09
N HIS A 93 15.96 2.40 27.47
CA HIS A 93 16.72 3.43 28.16
C HIS A 93 15.85 3.88 29.34
N LYS A 94 16.47 4.19 30.50
CA LYS A 94 15.78 4.73 31.67
C LYS A 94 15.07 6.02 31.27
N ALA A 95 13.86 5.89 30.76
CA ALA A 95 13.02 7.00 30.39
C ALA A 95 12.62 7.67 31.70
N HIS A 96 12.82 8.98 31.78
CA HIS A 96 12.13 9.76 32.80
C HIS A 96 10.63 9.40 32.78
N PRO A 97 9.96 9.37 33.94
CA PRO A 97 8.56 9.01 34.00
C PRO A 97 7.76 9.85 32.99
N ASN A 98 7.11 9.20 32.05
CA ASN A 98 6.26 9.88 31.08
C ASN A 98 4.99 10.36 31.80
N HIS A 99 5.03 11.60 32.28
CA HIS A 99 3.93 12.24 33.02
C HIS A 99 2.63 12.30 32.20
N LEU A 100 2.74 12.39 30.87
CA LEU A 100 1.57 12.40 29.98
C LEU A 100 0.94 11.02 29.83
N LYS A 101 1.67 9.92 30.04
CA LYS A 101 1.18 8.54 29.78
C LYS A 101 0.51 8.38 28.40
N GLN A 102 1.03 9.09 27.39
CA GLN A 102 0.43 9.17 26.03
C GLN A 102 -0.98 9.79 25.96
N CYS A 103 -1.44 10.44 27.04
CA CYS A 103 -2.60 11.33 27.03
C CYS A 103 -2.17 12.71 26.54
N PHE A 104 -2.61 13.09 25.35
CA PHE A 104 -2.32 14.40 24.74
C PHE A 104 -3.51 15.37 24.84
N LEU A 105 -4.51 15.03 25.66
CA LEU A 105 -5.65 15.89 25.97
C LEU A 105 -5.23 16.86 27.08
N THR A 106 -5.30 18.16 26.80
CA THR A 106 -5.00 19.25 27.74
C THR A 106 -6.19 20.18 27.79
N HIS A 107 -6.46 20.77 28.97
CA HIS A 107 -7.65 21.58 29.19
C HIS A 107 -7.34 23.08 29.24
N LYS A 108 -6.06 23.45 29.38
CA LYS A 108 -5.61 24.84 29.44
C LYS A 108 -4.33 25.07 28.61
N PRO A 109 -4.12 26.30 28.07
CA PRO A 109 -2.85 26.68 27.48
C PRO A 109 -1.68 26.50 28.46
N ASN A 110 -0.50 26.15 27.95
CA ASN A 110 0.75 26.03 28.71
C ASN A 110 0.78 24.95 29.80
N GLU A 111 -0.16 24.01 29.76
CA GLU A 111 -0.19 22.87 30.68
C GLU A 111 0.78 21.76 30.25
N SER A 112 0.96 21.57 28.94
CA SER A 112 1.90 20.59 28.42
C SER A 112 2.39 20.99 27.03
N TRP A 113 3.70 20.83 26.84
CA TRP A 113 4.38 21.12 25.59
C TRP A 113 5.00 19.86 25.01
N VAL A 114 5.01 19.76 23.70
CA VAL A 114 5.69 18.67 22.98
C VAL A 114 6.71 19.28 22.03
N SER A 115 7.88 18.68 21.97
CA SER A 115 8.91 19.02 21.00
C SER A 115 9.02 17.97 19.90
N ASP A 116 9.35 18.42 18.69
CA ASP A 116 9.69 17.58 17.55
C ASP A 116 10.96 18.10 16.89
N ILE A 117 11.78 17.18 16.36
CA ILE A 117 12.94 17.51 15.53
C ILE A 117 12.71 16.93 14.15
N THR A 118 12.60 17.81 13.17
CA THR A 118 12.44 17.46 11.76
C THR A 118 13.66 17.92 10.96
N TYR A 119 14.02 17.17 9.92
CA TYR A 119 15.10 17.50 8.99
C TYR A 119 14.52 17.93 7.64
N ILE A 120 14.95 19.10 7.17
CA ILE A 120 14.52 19.69 5.91
C ILE A 120 15.69 19.63 4.93
N ARG A 121 15.46 19.04 3.75
CA ARG A 121 16.46 19.01 2.68
C ARG A 121 16.44 20.35 1.93
N THR A 122 17.57 21.06 1.91
CA THR A 122 17.77 22.29 1.14
C THR A 122 18.85 22.08 0.07
N TYR A 123 19.04 23.05 -0.83
CA TYR A 123 20.12 23.00 -1.82
C TYR A 123 21.52 23.05 -1.17
N GLU A 124 21.64 23.70 -0.01
CA GLU A 124 22.90 23.88 0.72
C GLU A 124 23.21 22.71 1.68
N GLY A 125 22.25 21.82 1.93
CA GLY A 125 22.47 20.69 2.84
C GLY A 125 21.22 20.24 3.59
N TRP A 126 21.43 19.72 4.80
CA TRP A 126 20.37 19.40 5.73
C TRP A 126 20.19 20.55 6.73
N LEU A 127 18.96 20.99 6.91
CA LEU A 127 18.58 21.93 7.97
C LEU A 127 17.80 21.16 9.04
N TYR A 128 18.25 21.24 10.28
CA TYR A 128 17.56 20.65 11.42
C TYR A 128 16.66 21.71 12.03
N LEU A 129 15.36 21.42 12.14
CA LEU A 129 14.36 22.28 12.75
C LEU A 129 13.86 21.61 14.03
N ALA A 130 14.09 22.25 15.17
CA ALA A 130 13.50 21.88 16.44
C ALA A 130 12.28 22.79 16.69
N THR A 131 11.13 22.22 17.04
CA THR A 131 9.93 22.99 17.37
C THR A 131 9.39 22.59 18.74
N VAL A 132 8.70 23.53 19.40
CA VAL A 132 7.93 23.30 20.63
C VAL A 132 6.50 23.76 20.38
N ILE A 133 5.55 22.85 20.63
CA ILE A 133 4.12 23.06 20.40
C ILE A 133 3.38 22.99 21.72
N ASP A 134 2.48 23.94 21.96
CA ASP A 134 1.50 23.88 23.04
C ASP A 134 0.37 22.91 22.68
N LEU A 135 0.14 21.88 23.52
CA LEU A 135 -0.81 20.81 23.20
C LEU A 135 -2.28 21.29 23.20
N TYR A 136 -2.60 22.34 23.94
CA TYR A 136 -3.94 22.90 24.00
C TYR A 136 -4.26 23.69 22.72
N SER A 137 -3.47 24.72 22.43
CA SER A 137 -3.73 25.63 21.32
C SER A 137 -3.22 25.14 19.98
N ARG A 138 -2.37 24.11 19.96
CA ARG A 138 -1.64 23.60 18.78
C ARG A 138 -0.75 24.65 18.10
N LYS A 139 -0.42 25.74 18.79
CA LYS A 139 0.48 26.79 18.30
C LYS A 139 1.93 26.41 18.57
N ILE A 140 2.81 26.83 17.66
CA ILE A 140 4.25 26.81 17.87
C ILE A 140 4.58 27.93 18.85
N ILE A 141 5.17 27.57 19.99
CA ILE A 141 5.58 28.52 21.04
C ILE A 141 7.10 28.76 21.05
N GLY A 142 7.85 27.94 20.32
CA GLY A 142 9.29 28.12 20.13
C GLY A 142 9.81 27.26 18.98
N TRP A 143 10.87 27.72 18.32
CA TRP A 143 11.56 26.96 17.31
C TRP A 143 13.02 27.40 17.20
N ALA A 144 13.88 26.50 16.73
CA ALA A 144 15.28 26.77 16.45
C ALA A 144 15.71 26.00 15.20
N THR A 145 16.67 26.55 14.46
CA THR A 145 17.26 25.87 13.31
C THR A 145 18.77 25.75 13.46
N GLY A 146 19.35 24.71 12.87
CA GLY A 146 20.79 24.50 12.88
C GLY A 146 21.27 23.64 11.71
N HIS A 147 22.54 23.82 11.35
CA HIS A 147 23.22 23.01 10.33
C HIS A 147 23.84 21.72 10.90
N ARG A 148 23.77 21.52 12.22
CA ARG A 148 24.28 20.34 12.93
C ARG A 148 23.28 19.91 14.00
N GLN A 149 23.14 18.61 14.21
CA GLN A 149 22.43 18.05 15.34
C GLN A 149 23.36 18.10 16.56
N SER A 150 23.08 19.02 17.49
CA SER A 150 23.77 19.16 18.78
C SER A 150 23.16 18.26 19.85
#